data_AF-A0AAV9TK80-F1
#
_entry.id   AF-A0AAV9TK80-F1
#
_cell.length_a   1.000
_cell.length_b   1.000
_cell.length_c   1.000
_cell.angle_alpha   90.00
_cell.angle_beta   90.00
_cell.angle_gamma   90.00
#
_symmetry.space_group_name_H-M   'P 1'
#
loop_
_entity.id
_entity.type
_entity.pdbx_description
1 polymer ?
#
loop_
_entity_poly.entity_id
_entity_poly.type
_entity_poly.pdbx_seq_one_letter_code
_entity_poly.pdbx_strand_id
1 'polypeptide(L)'
;MSVGDVVFRAFDESDEEVSDGICKDIADFYWIDVDFFFILNPGLERDCSNIQSNTEYCTDGWIEPVRDPDGLCGHLFRRASIMETPSTVPTANTAPRTEQPAARRLMGGLLQLGGL
;
A
#
# COMPACT_ATOMS: atom_id res chain seq x y z
N MET A 1 7.02 -9.40 -6.85
CA MET A 1 7.83 -8.36 -6.18
C MET A 1 9.27 -8.78 -6.24
N SER A 2 10.10 -7.88 -6.74
CA SER A 2 11.54 -7.91 -6.72
C SER A 2 12.04 -7.24 -5.43
N VAL A 3 13.30 -7.47 -5.07
CA VAL A 3 13.96 -6.72 -3.99
C VAL A 3 13.92 -5.23 -4.30
N GLY A 4 13.63 -4.41 -3.29
CA GLY A 4 13.56 -2.96 -3.44
C GLY A 4 12.21 -2.44 -3.94
N ASP A 5 11.29 -3.32 -4.35
CA ASP A 5 9.92 -2.93 -4.64
C ASP A 5 9.23 -2.46 -3.36
N VAL A 6 8.39 -1.43 -3.49
CA VAL A 6 7.47 -1.04 -2.42
C VAL A 6 6.36 -2.09 -2.31
N VAL A 7 6.20 -2.65 -1.12
CA VAL A 7 5.08 -3.51 -0.76
C VAL A 7 4.04 -2.69 -0.04
N PHE A 8 2.91 -2.49 -0.70
CA PHE A 8 1.75 -1.78 -0.18
C PHE A 8 0.95 -2.68 0.79
N ARG A 9 0.64 -2.18 2.00
CA ARG A 9 -0.29 -2.83 2.95
C ARG A 9 -1.64 -2.15 2.99
N ALA A 10 -1.64 -0.82 2.99
CA ALA A 10 -2.84 -0.01 3.08
C ALA A 10 -2.74 1.21 2.17
N PHE A 11 -3.91 1.63 1.67
CA PHE A 11 -4.09 2.82 0.87
C PHE A 11 -5.14 3.69 1.53
N ASP A 12 -5.06 4.98 1.26
CA ASP A 12 -6.10 5.95 1.58
C ASP A 12 -6.34 6.87 0.40
N GLU A 13 -7.60 7.27 0.21
CA GLU A 13 -8.00 8.19 -0.85
C GLU A 13 -7.87 9.63 -0.34
N SER A 14 -7.17 10.48 -1.09
CA SER A 14 -7.09 11.90 -0.76
C SER A 14 -8.46 12.59 -0.85
N ASP A 15 -8.71 13.52 0.07
CA ASP A 15 -9.93 14.33 0.06
C ASP A 15 -10.01 15.28 -1.17
N GLU A 16 -11.17 15.93 -1.35
CA GLU A 16 -11.43 16.88 -2.44
C GLU A 16 -10.58 18.17 -2.33
N GLU A 17 -10.07 18.48 -1.14
CA GLU A 17 -9.24 19.66 -0.88
C GLU A 17 -7.75 19.32 -0.90
N VAL A 18 -7.07 19.68 -1.98
CA VAL A 18 -5.63 19.50 -2.13
C VAL A 18 -4.90 20.82 -1.90
N SER A 19 -3.90 20.81 -1.01
CA SER A 19 -2.96 21.90 -0.80
C SER A 19 -1.53 21.35 -0.71
N ASP A 20 -0.51 22.20 -0.88
CA ASP A 20 0.90 21.78 -0.79
C ASP A 20 1.25 21.11 0.57
N GLY A 21 0.46 21.35 1.62
CA GLY A 21 0.63 20.75 2.95
C GLY A 21 0.03 19.34 3.09
N ILE A 22 -0.82 18.91 2.15
CA ILE A 22 -1.67 17.73 2.33
C ILE A 22 -0.87 16.43 2.51
N CYS A 23 0.29 16.26 1.85
CA CYS A 23 1.11 15.07 2.05
C CYS A 23 1.61 14.96 3.49
N LYS A 24 1.95 16.09 4.11
CA LYS A 24 2.36 16.13 5.50
C LYS A 24 1.17 15.80 6.40
N ASP A 25 -0.01 16.33 6.09
CA ASP A 25 -1.21 16.07 6.85
C ASP A 25 -1.61 14.57 6.81
N ILE A 26 -1.54 13.94 5.63
CA ILE A 26 -1.75 12.50 5.47
C ILE A 26 -0.69 11.71 6.26
N ALA A 27 0.59 12.06 6.11
CA ALA A 27 1.66 11.38 6.83
C ALA A 27 1.49 11.48 8.36
N ASP A 28 1.17 12.67 8.86
CA ASP A 28 0.93 12.93 10.28
C ASP A 28 -0.33 12.19 10.78
N PHE A 29 -1.40 12.09 9.97
CA PHE A 29 -2.62 11.33 10.30
C PHE A 29 -2.35 9.84 10.46
N TYR A 30 -1.52 9.25 9.59
CA TYR A 30 -1.13 7.85 9.66
C TYR A 30 0.08 7.58 10.58
N TRP A 31 0.59 8.61 11.26
CA TRP A 31 1.76 8.54 12.14
C TRP A 31 3.01 7.96 11.45
N ILE A 32 3.24 8.36 10.20
CA ILE A 32 4.43 8.01 9.42
C ILE A 32 5.25 9.27 9.12
N ASP A 33 6.55 9.10 8.90
CA ASP A 33 7.40 10.20 8.43
C ASP A 33 6.98 10.60 7.00
N VAL A 34 6.93 11.90 6.72
CA VAL A 34 6.62 12.39 5.36
C VAL A 34 7.63 11.89 4.31
N ASP A 35 8.90 11.73 4.69
CA ASP A 35 9.90 11.10 3.82
C ASP A 35 9.58 9.63 3.53
N PHE A 36 9.01 8.90 4.50
CA PHE A 36 8.55 7.54 4.28
C PHE A 36 7.31 7.50 3.39
N PHE A 37 6.40 8.47 3.53
CA PHE A 37 5.26 8.62 2.60
C PHE A 37 5.73 8.81 1.14
N PHE A 38 6.77 9.61 0.90
CA PHE A 38 7.35 9.75 -0.45
C PHE A 38 8.03 8.47 -0.95
N ILE A 39 8.66 7.69 -0.06
CA ILE A 39 9.22 6.37 -0.42
C ILE A 39 8.10 5.43 -0.88
N LEU A 40 6.96 5.43 -0.18
CA LEU A 40 5.81 4.61 -0.53
C LEU A 40 5.14 5.07 -1.83
N ASN A 41 5.25 6.35 -2.18
CA ASN A 41 4.61 6.97 -3.33
C ASN A 41 5.64 7.68 -4.23
N PRO A 42 6.54 6.95 -4.91
CA PRO A 42 7.68 7.53 -5.63
C PRO A 42 7.30 8.39 -6.84
N GLY A 43 6.02 8.39 -7.25
CA GLY A 43 5.50 9.28 -8.28
C GLY A 43 5.18 10.69 -7.77
N LEU A 44 5.14 10.91 -6.46
CA LEU A 44 4.90 12.23 -5.88
C LEU A 44 6.16 13.10 -5.91
N GLU A 45 5.98 14.37 -6.24
CA GLU A 45 7.00 15.38 -6.10
C GLU A 45 7.18 15.75 -4.62
N ARG A 46 8.41 16.10 -4.23
CA ARG A 46 8.76 16.36 -2.82
C ARG A 46 8.09 17.61 -2.26
N ASP A 47 7.62 18.49 -3.13
CA ASP A 47 6.83 19.68 -2.79
C ASP A 47 5.32 19.42 -2.85
N CYS A 48 4.90 18.18 -3.13
CA CYS A 48 3.50 17.75 -3.25
C CYS A 48 2.68 18.48 -4.31
N SER A 49 3.33 19.15 -5.25
CA SER A 49 2.68 19.91 -6.32
C SER A 49 1.83 19.06 -7.27
N ASN A 50 2.12 17.76 -7.35
CA ASN A 50 1.43 16.81 -8.23
C ASN A 50 0.50 15.84 -7.50
N ILE A 51 0.19 16.09 -6.22
CA ILE A 51 -0.83 15.33 -5.52
C ILE A 51 -2.21 15.69 -6.09
N GLN A 52 -3.10 14.71 -6.17
CA GLN A 52 -4.43 14.85 -6.76
C GLN A 52 -5.49 14.49 -5.73
N SER A 53 -6.65 15.13 -5.82
CA SER A 53 -7.83 14.80 -5.02
C SER A 53 -8.44 13.47 -5.47
N ASN A 54 -9.16 12.77 -4.61
CA ASN A 54 -9.84 11.50 -4.91
C ASN A 54 -8.88 10.48 -5.55
N THR A 55 -7.64 10.44 -5.06
CA THR A 55 -6.58 9.57 -5.57
C THR A 55 -6.01 8.74 -4.43
N GLU A 56 -5.84 7.44 -4.65
CA GLU A 56 -5.30 6.53 -3.64
C GLU A 56 -3.78 6.69 -3.50
N TYR A 57 -3.33 6.88 -2.26
CA TYR A 57 -1.93 6.93 -1.87
C TYR A 57 -1.63 5.86 -0.83
N CYS A 58 -0.42 5.31 -0.89
CA CYS A 58 0.04 4.34 0.09
C CYS A 58 0.35 5.00 1.42
N THR A 59 -0.26 4.47 2.48
CA THR A 59 -0.13 5.01 3.85
C THR A 59 0.50 4.00 4.81
N ASP A 60 0.63 2.73 4.40
CA ASP A 60 1.40 1.72 5.12
C ASP A 60 2.01 0.72 4.14
N GLY A 61 3.24 0.32 4.41
CA GLY A 61 3.99 -0.61 3.58
C GLY A 61 5.41 -0.82 4.08
N TRP A 62 6.22 -1.46 3.25
CA TRP A 62 7.65 -1.59 3.46
C TRP A 62 8.38 -1.75 2.13
N ILE A 63 9.68 -1.46 2.12
CA ILE A 63 10.56 -1.80 1.00
C ILE A 63 10.90 -3.28 1.11
N GLU A 64 10.62 -4.05 0.06
CA GLU A 64 10.90 -5.49 0.02
C GLU A 64 12.39 -5.76 0.30
N PRO A 65 12.74 -6.36 1.45
CA PRO A 65 14.13 -6.64 1.75
C PRO A 65 14.67 -7.79 0.89
N VAL A 66 16.00 -7.93 0.84
CA VAL A 66 16.62 -9.15 0.34
C VAL A 66 16.27 -10.30 1.30
N ARG A 67 15.30 -11.13 0.93
CA ARG A 67 14.95 -12.33 1.72
C ARG A 67 15.95 -13.47 1.53
N ASP A 68 16.60 -13.51 0.36
CA ASP A 68 17.56 -14.52 -0.03
C ASP A 68 18.65 -13.87 -0.91
N PRO A 69 19.92 -13.85 -0.48
CA PRO A 69 21.02 -13.26 -1.25
C PRO A 69 21.24 -13.93 -2.60
N ASP A 70 20.88 -15.22 -2.72
CA ASP A 70 21.08 -16.02 -3.93
C ASP A 70 19.86 -15.91 -4.89
N GLY A 71 18.83 -15.15 -4.52
CA GLY A 71 17.61 -14.98 -5.31
C GLY A 71 16.75 -16.24 -5.42
N LEU A 72 16.96 -17.24 -4.56
CA LEU A 72 16.29 -18.54 -4.59
C LEU A 72 14.94 -18.55 -3.84
N CYS A 73 14.56 -17.43 -3.25
CA CYS A 73 13.23 -17.23 -2.69
C CYS A 73 12.22 -16.99 -3.82
N GLY A 74 11.27 -17.90 -4.03
CA GLY A 74 10.15 -17.72 -4.97
C GLY A 74 9.67 -19.03 -5.58
N HIS A 75 8.47 -19.03 -6.15
CA HIS A 75 7.84 -20.22 -6.77
C HIS A 75 8.62 -20.79 -7.96
N LEU A 76 9.55 -20.03 -8.54
CA LEU A 76 10.44 -20.46 -9.62
C LEU A 76 11.62 -21.30 -9.13
N PHE A 77 11.93 -21.23 -7.83
CA PHE A 77 13.06 -21.91 -7.23
C PHE A 77 12.53 -22.83 -6.11
N ARG A 78 12.60 -24.14 -6.35
CA ARG A 78 12.09 -25.23 -5.49
C ARG A 78 12.93 -25.42 -4.21
N ARG A 79 13.27 -24.33 -3.51
CA ARG A 79 13.96 -24.31 -2.22
C ARG A 79 13.40 -23.21 -1.33
N ALA A 80 12.07 -23.17 -1.19
CA ALA A 80 11.53 -22.67 0.07
C ALA A 80 12.03 -23.63 1.17
N SER A 81 12.58 -23.11 2.27
CA SER A 81 12.88 -23.91 3.46
C SER A 81 11.56 -24.46 4.02
N ILE A 82 11.09 -25.57 3.44
CA ILE A 82 10.10 -26.42 4.04
C ILE A 82 10.78 -27.01 5.27
N MET A 83 10.45 -26.51 6.46
CA MET A 83 10.45 -27.42 7.59
C MET A 83 9.36 -28.43 7.26
N GLU A 84 9.77 -29.61 6.80
CA GLU A 84 8.89 -30.61 6.19
C GLU A 84 7.75 -31.01 7.13
N THR A 85 6.60 -30.36 6.99
CA THR A 85 5.32 -30.97 7.34
C THR A 85 4.65 -31.40 6.03
N PRO A 86 4.32 -32.68 5.85
CA PRO A 86 3.68 -33.15 4.63
C PRO A 86 2.28 -32.52 4.53
N SER A 87 2.14 -31.51 3.68
CA SER A 87 0.85 -30.91 3.35
C SER A 87 0.21 -31.71 2.23
N THR A 88 -0.72 -32.60 2.58
CA THR A 88 -1.62 -33.24 1.63
C THR A 88 -2.70 -32.22 1.25
N VAL A 89 -2.43 -31.36 0.26
CA VAL A 89 -3.48 -30.57 -0.39
C VAL A 89 -3.33 -30.75 -1.91
N PRO A 90 -4.38 -31.22 -2.61
CA PRO A 90 -4.30 -31.43 -4.05
C PRO A 90 -4.24 -30.09 -4.78
N THR A 91 -3.41 -30.05 -5.82
CA THR A 91 -3.22 -28.93 -6.74
C THR A 91 -4.55 -28.47 -7.33
N ALA A 92 -5.09 -27.36 -6.83
CA ALA A 92 -6.23 -26.68 -7.45
C ALA A 92 -5.69 -25.58 -8.37
N ASN A 93 -5.61 -25.89 -9.67
CA ASN A 93 -5.60 -24.86 -10.69
C ASN A 93 -6.92 -24.08 -10.66
N THR A 94 -6.82 -22.78 -10.92
CA THR A 94 -7.89 -21.83 -11.25
C THR A 94 -8.69 -21.27 -10.06
N ALA A 95 -8.37 -20.03 -9.69
CA ALA A 95 -9.37 -19.05 -9.33
C ALA A 95 -9.33 -17.93 -10.38
N PRO A 96 -10.45 -17.57 -11.05
CA PRO A 96 -10.50 -16.36 -11.84
C PRO A 96 -10.26 -15.16 -10.92
N ARG A 97 -9.50 -14.17 -11.40
CA ARG A 97 -9.35 -12.87 -10.75
C ARG A 97 -10.70 -12.14 -10.84
N THR A 98 -11.66 -12.52 -9.99
CA THR A 98 -12.74 -11.60 -9.63
C THR A 98 -12.08 -10.45 -8.89
N GLU A 99 -12.11 -9.28 -9.52
CA GLU A 99 -11.76 -8.01 -8.92
C GLU A 99 -12.38 -7.96 -7.53
N GLN A 100 -11.56 -7.83 -6.48
CA GLN A 100 -12.07 -7.49 -5.18
C GLN A 100 -12.78 -6.14 -5.34
N PRO A 101 -14.09 -6.04 -5.05
CA PRO A 101 -14.71 -4.73 -4.98
C PRO A 101 -13.98 -3.99 -3.86
N ALA A 102 -13.43 -2.81 -4.21
CA ALA A 102 -12.85 -1.87 -3.27
C ALA A 102 -13.75 -1.83 -2.03
N ALA A 103 -13.19 -2.21 -0.89
CA ALA A 103 -13.90 -2.18 0.38
C ALA A 103 -14.12 -0.71 0.74
N ARG A 104 -15.20 -0.15 0.21
CA ARG A 104 -15.69 1.21 0.44
C ARG A 104 -15.90 1.39 1.94
N ARG A 105 -14.91 1.96 2.62
CA ARG A 105 -15.06 2.54 3.95
C ARG A 105 -15.23 4.05 3.76
N LEU A 106 -16.50 4.47 3.69
CA LEU A 106 -16.89 5.84 3.96
C LEU A 106 -16.42 6.17 5.38
N MET A 107 -15.38 6.99 5.54
CA MET A 107 -15.13 7.75 6.77
C MET A 107 -14.33 9.04 6.47
N GLY A 108 -15.01 10.03 5.92
CA GLY A 108 -14.53 11.41 5.80
C GLY A 108 -15.73 12.34 5.67
N GLY A 109 -16.16 12.96 6.77
CA GLY A 109 -17.34 13.82 6.78
C GLY A 109 -17.68 14.24 8.21
N LEU A 110 -16.90 15.16 8.77
CA LEU A 110 -17.30 15.89 9.97
C LEU A 110 -17.48 17.37 9.66
N LEU A 111 -18.74 17.82 9.87
CA LEU A 111 -19.17 19.14 10.35
C LEU A 111 -19.49 20.25 9.33
N GLN A 112 -20.79 20.56 9.19
CA GLN A 112 -21.42 21.86 8.89
C GLN A 112 -22.96 21.67 9.10
N LEU A 113 -23.80 22.47 9.76
CA LEU A 113 -23.80 23.84 10.30
C LEU A 113 -24.91 23.95 11.37
N GLY A 114 -24.78 24.88 12.32
CA GLY A 114 -25.91 25.37 13.11
C GLY A 114 -26.87 26.23 12.27
N GLY A 115 -28.17 26.22 12.62
CA GLY A 115 -29.18 27.08 12.03
C GLY A 115 -30.59 26.80 12.58
N LEU A 116 -30.95 27.51 13.64
CA LEU A 116 -32.32 27.81 14.07
C LEU A 116 -32.42 29.32 14.27
#